data_AF-A0A7C3IMJ2-F1
#
_entry.id   AF-A0A7C3IMJ2-F1
#
_cell.length_a   1.000
_cell.length_b   1.000
_cell.length_c   1.000
_cell.angle_alpha   90.00
_cell.angle_beta   90.00
_cell.angle_gamma   90.00
#
_symmetry.space_group_name_H-M   'P 1'
#
loop_
_entity.id
_entity.type
_entity.pdbx_description
1 polymer ?
#
loop_
_entity_poly.entity_id
_entity_poly.type
_entity_poly.pdbx_seq_one_letter_code
_entity_poly.pdbx_strand_id
1 'polypeptide(L)'
;MKRHNAIVQLSRDHQKGLMLAQLLKSNAPAYKGLPPDHVGKMSYAKETFELDLKNHFEDEEKILFPFIKGRDLECDKLIDELLEEHRFLSQRISQLNESENLVNELDLIGRTLEQHIRKEERILFNRIQDLLNENELEILKSKIELSRKQYIKSCKTKSH
;
A
#
# COMPACT_ATOMS: atom_id res chain seq x y z
N MET A 1 9.94 -18.57 1.41
CA MET A 1 8.91 -18.88 0.40
C MET A 1 9.01 -17.86 -0.72
N LYS A 2 9.02 -18.27 -1.99
CA LYS A 2 9.00 -17.32 -3.12
C LYS A 2 7.56 -16.84 -3.33
N ARG A 3 7.38 -15.54 -3.57
CA ARG A 3 6.07 -14.95 -3.91
C ARG A 3 5.64 -15.43 -5.29
N HIS A 4 4.36 -15.79 -5.45
CA HIS A 4 3.79 -16.10 -6.74
C HIS A 4 3.74 -14.84 -7.62
N ASN A 5 3.97 -14.99 -8.93
CA ASN A 5 4.03 -13.85 -9.86
C ASN A 5 2.78 -12.95 -9.79
N ALA A 6 1.62 -13.52 -9.48
CA ALA A 6 0.37 -12.80 -9.29
C ALA A 6 0.39 -11.76 -8.18
N ILE A 7 1.18 -12.00 -7.13
CA ILE A 7 1.26 -11.17 -5.91
C ILE A 7 2.58 -10.40 -5.86
N VAL A 8 3.62 -10.87 -6.59
CA VAL A 8 4.92 -10.20 -6.69
C VAL A 8 4.81 -8.73 -7.07
N GLN A 9 3.84 -8.37 -7.93
CA GLN A 9 3.66 -6.98 -8.32
C GLN A 9 3.23 -6.10 -7.13
N LEU A 10 2.23 -6.52 -6.36
CA LEU A 10 1.81 -5.82 -5.13
C LEU A 10 2.95 -5.79 -4.10
N SER A 11 3.67 -6.90 -3.94
CA SER A 11 4.87 -6.94 -3.08
C SER A 11 6.00 -5.99 -3.52
N ARG A 12 6.08 -5.62 -4.81
CA ARG A 12 7.07 -4.63 -5.27
C ARG A 12 6.65 -3.22 -4.85
N ASP A 13 5.36 -2.90 -4.91
CA ASP A 13 4.83 -1.61 -4.46
C ASP A 13 5.13 -1.38 -2.96
N HIS A 14 5.06 -2.46 -2.16
CA HIS A 14 5.43 -2.44 -0.74
C HIS A 14 6.86 -1.98 -0.46
N GLN A 15 7.81 -2.12 -1.40
CA GLN A 15 9.18 -1.65 -1.18
C GLN A 15 9.22 -0.12 -1.01
N LYS A 16 8.47 0.61 -1.84
CA LYS A 16 8.34 2.06 -1.73
C LYS A 16 7.56 2.43 -0.47
N GLY A 17 6.48 1.72 -0.18
CA GLY A 17 5.68 1.92 1.04
C GLY A 17 6.51 1.75 2.32
N LEU A 18 7.36 0.72 2.40
CA LEU A 18 8.26 0.49 3.54
C LEU A 18 9.35 1.57 3.64
N MET A 19 9.87 2.06 2.51
CA MET A 19 10.84 3.17 2.52
C MET A 19 10.19 4.44 3.07
N LEU A 20 8.97 4.76 2.62
CA LEU A 20 8.19 5.86 3.17
C LEU A 20 7.93 5.66 4.66
N ALA A 21 7.40 4.50 5.05
CA ALA A 21 7.09 4.15 6.44
C ALA A 21 8.31 4.37 7.35
N GLN A 22 9.48 3.95 6.92
CA GLN A 22 10.71 4.13 7.67
C GLN A 22 11.18 5.59 7.71
N LEU A 23 11.05 6.35 6.62
CA LEU A 23 11.40 7.77 6.56
C LEU A 23 10.57 8.61 7.55
N LEU A 24 9.29 8.28 7.72
CA LEU A 24 8.34 9.06 8.50
C LEU A 24 8.47 8.88 10.01
N LYS A 25 9.09 7.79 10.48
CA LYS A 25 9.31 7.56 11.91
C LYS A 25 10.17 8.66 12.53
N SER A 26 9.86 8.99 13.78
CA SER A 26 10.60 9.94 14.60
C SER A 26 12.07 9.57 14.79
N ASN A 27 12.38 8.27 14.79
CA ASN A 27 13.74 7.74 14.92
C ASN A 27 14.41 7.41 13.56
N ALA A 28 13.86 7.91 12.45
CA ALA A 28 14.42 7.69 11.13
C ALA A 28 15.83 8.32 11.01
N PRO A 29 16.84 7.57 10.53
CA PRO A 29 18.12 8.17 10.20
C PRO A 29 17.99 9.12 9.00
N ALA A 30 18.98 9.98 8.80
CA ALA A 30 19.06 10.79 7.59
C ALA A 30 19.37 9.90 6.38
N TYR A 31 18.46 9.83 5.43
CA TYR A 31 18.63 9.06 4.19
C TYR A 31 19.15 9.97 3.07
N LYS A 32 20.21 9.54 2.38
CA LYS A 32 20.77 10.28 1.25
C LYS A 32 19.73 10.40 0.12
N GLY A 33 19.44 11.61 -0.32
CA GLY A 33 18.48 11.87 -1.41
C GLY A 33 17.02 11.92 -0.97
N LEU A 34 16.73 11.86 0.33
CA LEU A 34 15.39 12.04 0.90
C LEU A 34 15.36 13.27 1.83
N PRO A 35 14.19 13.90 2.00
CA PRO A 35 14.07 15.08 2.84
C PRO A 35 14.34 14.76 4.32
N PRO A 36 15.25 15.51 4.98
CA PRO A 36 15.56 15.28 6.39
C PRO A 36 14.57 15.98 7.34
N ASP A 37 13.95 17.09 6.91
CA ASP A 37 13.04 17.90 7.72
C ASP A 37 11.58 17.41 7.62
N HIS A 38 10.75 17.77 8.60
CA HIS A 38 9.37 17.29 8.70
C HIS A 38 8.47 17.80 7.58
N VAL A 39 8.68 19.02 7.08
CA VAL A 39 7.86 19.60 6.00
C VAL A 39 8.18 18.92 4.67
N GLY A 40 9.46 18.64 4.41
CA GLY A 40 9.90 17.84 3.27
C GLY A 40 9.36 16.41 3.33
N LYS A 41 9.42 15.76 4.51
CA LYS A 41 8.85 14.41 4.72
C LYS A 41 7.34 14.38 4.47
N MET A 42 6.61 15.40 4.92
CA MET A 42 5.18 15.56 4.65
C MET A 42 4.89 15.65 3.15
N SER A 43 5.59 16.52 2.43
CA SER A 43 5.43 16.68 0.98
C SER A 43 5.72 15.35 0.25
N TYR A 44 6.80 14.68 0.64
CA TYR A 44 7.17 13.37 0.09
C TYR A 44 6.13 12.28 0.40
N ALA A 45 5.53 12.28 1.59
CA ALA A 45 4.45 11.37 1.95
C ALA A 45 3.21 11.57 1.08
N LYS A 46 2.78 12.82 0.89
CA LYS A 46 1.62 13.15 0.06
C LYS A 46 1.85 12.78 -1.41
N GLU A 47 3.04 13.06 -1.94
CA GLU A 47 3.42 12.69 -3.31
C GLU A 47 3.46 11.16 -3.49
N THR A 48 4.17 10.45 -2.59
CA THR A 48 4.26 8.98 -2.64
C THR A 48 2.89 8.33 -2.50
N PHE A 49 2.01 8.90 -1.67
CA PHE A 49 0.66 8.41 -1.52
C PHE A 49 -0.14 8.52 -2.83
N GLU A 50 -0.16 9.71 -3.46
CA GLU A 50 -0.92 9.92 -4.70
C GLU A 50 -0.35 9.15 -5.91
N LEU A 51 0.97 9.01 -6.01
CA LEU A 51 1.60 8.34 -7.15
C LEU A 51 1.62 6.82 -7.02
N ASP A 52 1.85 6.31 -5.82
CA ASP A 52 2.12 4.89 -5.59
C ASP A 52 1.05 4.22 -4.72
N LEU A 53 0.91 4.62 -3.44
CA LEU A 53 0.08 3.88 -2.47
C LEU A 53 -1.40 3.86 -2.83
N LYS A 54 -1.93 4.95 -3.37
CA LYS A 54 -3.35 5.03 -3.76
C LYS A 54 -3.71 4.02 -4.85
N ASN A 55 -2.86 3.88 -5.87
CA ASN A 55 -3.07 2.88 -6.93
C ASN A 55 -2.92 1.45 -6.40
N HIS A 56 -2.03 1.26 -5.43
CA HIS A 56 -1.85 -0.02 -4.75
C HIS A 56 -3.09 -0.41 -3.94
N PHE A 57 -3.59 0.47 -3.07
CA PHE A 57 -4.83 0.25 -2.32
C PHE A 57 -6.02 0.01 -3.24
N GLU A 58 -6.13 0.75 -4.35
CA GLU A 58 -7.22 0.53 -5.30
C GLU A 58 -7.19 -0.86 -5.95
N ASP A 59 -6.02 -1.38 -6.30
CA ASP A 59 -5.88 -2.74 -6.81
C ASP A 59 -6.32 -3.77 -5.75
N GLU A 60 -5.96 -3.55 -4.49
CA GLU A 60 -6.32 -4.45 -3.41
C GLU A 60 -7.84 -4.43 -3.17
N GLU A 61 -8.41 -3.24 -3.01
CA GLU A 61 -9.83 -3.05 -2.72
C GLU A 61 -10.75 -3.49 -3.85
N LYS A 62 -10.36 -3.26 -5.11
CA LYS A 62 -11.21 -3.55 -6.27
C LYS A 62 -10.96 -4.92 -6.89
N ILE A 63 -9.79 -5.51 -6.65
CA ILE A 63 -9.37 -6.75 -7.30
C ILE A 63 -9.00 -7.81 -6.29
N LEU A 64 -7.96 -7.59 -5.47
CA LEU A 64 -7.43 -8.63 -4.59
C LEU A 64 -8.47 -9.10 -3.56
N PHE A 65 -8.97 -8.17 -2.73
CA PHE A 65 -9.88 -8.49 -1.64
C PHE A 65 -11.19 -9.10 -2.15
N PRO A 66 -11.87 -8.56 -3.18
CA PRO A 66 -13.08 -9.18 -3.72
C PRO A 66 -12.83 -10.56 -4.34
N PHE A 67 -11.63 -10.84 -4.84
CA PHE A 67 -11.30 -12.14 -5.43
C PHE A 67 -11.26 -13.27 -4.39
N ILE A 68 -10.87 -12.94 -3.16
CA ILE A 68 -10.72 -13.92 -2.07
C ILE A 68 -11.83 -13.83 -1.01
N LYS A 69 -12.69 -12.80 -1.04
CA LYS A 69 -13.75 -12.60 -0.05
C LYS A 69 -14.72 -13.79 -0.01
N GLY A 70 -15.08 -14.21 1.20
CA GLY A 70 -15.99 -15.34 1.45
C GLY A 70 -15.39 -16.73 1.25
N ARG A 71 -14.10 -16.81 0.93
CA ARG A 71 -13.38 -18.10 0.77
C ARG A 71 -12.68 -18.55 2.05
N ASP A 72 -12.36 -17.62 2.95
CA ASP A 72 -11.71 -17.89 4.23
C ASP A 72 -12.11 -16.82 5.26
N LEU A 73 -12.68 -17.25 6.39
CA LEU A 73 -13.22 -16.34 7.41
C LEU A 73 -12.15 -15.48 8.10
N GLU A 74 -10.92 -16.00 8.24
CA GLU A 74 -9.83 -15.24 8.86
C GLU A 74 -9.27 -14.22 7.87
N CYS A 75 -9.20 -14.55 6.59
CA CYS A 75 -8.94 -13.57 5.53
C CYS A 75 -10.01 -12.48 5.51
N ASP A 76 -11.30 -12.82 5.61
CA ASP A 76 -12.38 -11.83 5.57
C ASP A 76 -12.25 -10.80 6.70
N LYS A 77 -11.97 -11.26 7.93
CA LYS A 77 -11.69 -10.37 9.07
C LYS A 77 -10.44 -9.51 8.83
N LEU A 78 -9.38 -10.10 8.30
CA LEU A 78 -8.14 -9.38 8.01
C LEU A 78 -8.35 -8.33 6.91
N ILE A 79 -9.13 -8.63 5.88
CA ILE A 79 -9.51 -7.68 4.82
C ILE A 79 -10.25 -6.49 5.41
N ASP A 80 -11.23 -6.73 6.29
CA ASP A 80 -11.97 -5.64 6.91
C ASP A 80 -11.04 -4.76 7.77
N GLU A 81 -10.07 -5.35 8.47
CA GLU A 81 -9.02 -4.59 9.20
C GLU A 81 -8.14 -3.76 8.25
N LEU A 82 -7.66 -4.33 7.15
CA LEU A 82 -6.83 -3.64 6.16
C LEU A 82 -7.58 -2.48 5.48
N LEU A 83 -8.88 -2.65 5.21
CA LEU A 83 -9.73 -1.59 4.67
C LEU A 83 -9.86 -0.39 5.62
N GLU A 84 -9.99 -0.62 6.92
CA GLU A 84 -10.01 0.47 7.89
C GLU A 84 -8.64 1.17 7.98
N GLU A 85 -7.54 0.42 7.85
CA GLU A 85 -6.20 1.00 7.76
C GLU A 85 -5.99 1.84 6.51
N HIS A 86 -6.49 1.42 5.34
CA HIS A 86 -6.45 2.21 4.12
C HIS A 86 -7.14 3.56 4.30
N ARG A 87 -8.35 3.55 4.90
CA ARG A 87 -9.10 4.78 5.19
C ARG A 87 -8.35 5.67 6.16
N PHE A 88 -7.81 5.09 7.24
CA PHE A 88 -7.02 5.82 8.22
C PHE A 88 -5.80 6.49 7.58
N LEU A 89 -5.00 5.74 6.83
CA LEU A 89 -3.78 6.25 6.17
C LEU A 89 -4.13 7.34 5.15
N SER A 90 -5.14 7.10 4.31
CA SER A 90 -5.60 8.06 3.30
C SER A 90 -6.05 9.37 3.95
N GLN A 91 -6.88 9.28 4.99
CA GLN A 91 -7.37 10.45 5.72
C GLN A 91 -6.22 11.21 6.36
N ARG A 92 -5.35 10.54 7.12
CA ARG A 92 -4.25 11.19 7.86
C ARG A 92 -3.27 11.88 6.92
N ILE A 93 -2.88 11.22 5.83
CA ILE A 93 -1.97 11.80 4.84
C ILE A 93 -2.58 13.05 4.19
N SER A 94 -3.88 13.02 3.87
CA SER A 94 -4.57 14.18 3.28
C SER A 94 -4.56 15.41 4.22
N GLN A 95 -4.70 15.17 5.52
CA GLN A 95 -4.83 16.18 6.59
C GLN A 95 -3.48 16.64 7.16
N LEU A 96 -2.33 16.13 6.69
CA LEU A 96 -1.03 16.47 7.26
C LEU A 96 -0.71 17.97 7.31
N ASN A 97 -1.22 18.75 6.35
CA ASN A 97 -1.02 20.22 6.31
C ASN A 97 -1.71 20.95 7.47
N GLU A 98 -2.72 20.33 8.07
CA GLU A 98 -3.55 20.89 9.15
C GLU A 98 -3.09 20.38 10.53
N SER A 99 -2.02 19.57 10.58
CA SER A 99 -1.55 18.96 11.82
C SER A 99 -0.93 19.99 12.77
N GLU A 100 -1.48 20.07 13.99
CA GLU A 100 -0.89 20.82 15.10
C GLU A 100 0.42 20.19 15.61
N ASN A 101 0.62 18.89 15.35
CA ASN A 101 1.81 18.15 15.75
C ASN A 101 2.28 17.23 14.62
N LEU A 102 2.90 17.85 13.61
CA LEU A 102 3.35 17.16 12.41
C LEU A 102 4.31 16.00 12.72
N VAL A 103 5.18 16.13 13.73
CA VAL A 103 6.16 15.09 14.08
C VAL A 103 5.47 13.81 14.53
N ASN A 104 4.48 13.93 15.42
CA ASN A 104 3.73 12.78 15.91
C ASN A 104 2.84 12.16 14.84
N GLU A 105 2.21 12.97 13.99
CA GLU A 105 1.40 12.47 12.88
C GLU A 105 2.23 11.68 11.86
N LEU A 106 3.43 12.19 11.49
CA LEU A 106 4.33 11.44 10.60
C LEU A 106 4.78 10.12 11.24
N ASP A 107 5.14 10.12 12.52
CA ASP A 107 5.56 8.89 13.22
C ASP A 107 4.42 7.86 13.27
N LEU A 108 3.19 8.31 13.55
CA LEU A 108 1.99 7.47 13.56
C LEU A 108 1.74 6.84 12.18
N ILE A 109 1.71 7.65 11.11
CA ILE A 109 1.54 7.17 9.74
C ILE A 109 2.63 6.17 9.38
N GLY A 110 3.90 6.47 9.70
CA GLY A 110 5.02 5.60 9.41
C GLY A 110 4.94 4.23 10.09
N ARG A 111 4.49 4.19 11.35
CA ARG A 111 4.28 2.93 12.08
C ARG A 111 3.09 2.16 11.55
N THR A 112 1.96 2.83 11.31
CA THR A 112 0.75 2.18 10.79
C THR A 112 1.01 1.60 9.41
N LEU A 113 1.66 2.33 8.50
CA LEU A 113 1.98 1.85 7.16
C LEU A 113 2.92 0.64 7.18
N GLU A 114 3.93 0.62 8.07
CA GLU A 114 4.78 -0.56 8.21
C GLU A 114 3.99 -1.78 8.72
N GLN A 115 3.14 -1.59 9.73
CA GLN A 115 2.34 -2.67 10.30
C GLN A 115 1.37 -3.24 9.28
N HIS A 116 0.68 -2.37 8.55
CA HIS A 116 -0.19 -2.67 7.44
C HIS A 116 0.49 -3.55 6.39
N ILE A 117 1.60 -3.07 5.80
CA ILE A 117 2.37 -3.82 4.79
C ILE A 117 2.86 -5.17 5.34
N ARG A 118 3.27 -5.21 6.61
CA ARG A 118 3.70 -6.47 7.24
C ARG A 118 2.57 -7.48 7.39
N LYS A 119 1.33 -7.05 7.66
CA LYS A 119 0.16 -7.95 7.71
C LYS A 119 -0.13 -8.53 6.34
N GLU A 120 -0.10 -7.70 5.31
CA GLU A 120 -0.34 -8.15 3.94
C GLU A 120 0.71 -9.15 3.48
N GLU A 121 1.98 -8.80 3.63
CA GLU A 121 3.08 -9.68 3.26
C GLU A 121 3.04 -10.98 4.10
N ARG A 122 3.03 -10.89 5.42
CA ARG A 122 3.32 -12.05 6.26
C ARG A 122 2.12 -12.94 6.51
N ILE A 123 0.90 -12.41 6.35
CA ILE A 123 -0.33 -13.13 6.67
C ILE A 123 -1.16 -13.28 5.41
N LEU A 124 -1.66 -12.18 4.84
CA LEU A 124 -2.63 -12.23 3.75
C LEU A 124 -2.04 -12.94 2.51
N PHE A 125 -0.90 -12.47 2.01
CA PHE A 125 -0.30 -13.00 0.78
C PHE A 125 0.17 -14.44 0.92
N ASN A 126 0.56 -14.86 2.12
CA ASN A 126 0.84 -16.28 2.40
C ASN A 126 -0.45 -17.09 2.29
N ARG A 127 -1.53 -16.62 2.93
CA ARG A 127 -2.82 -17.32 2.92
C ARG A 127 -3.43 -17.40 1.52
N ILE A 128 -3.31 -16.34 0.72
CA ILE A 128 -3.79 -16.33 -0.68
C ILE A 128 -3.09 -17.41 -1.51
N GLN A 129 -1.78 -17.60 -1.35
CA GLN A 129 -1.05 -18.64 -2.08
C GLN A 129 -1.46 -20.06 -1.67
N ASP A 130 -1.89 -20.25 -0.42
CA ASP A 130 -2.40 -21.54 0.05
C ASP A 130 -3.85 -21.78 -0.39
N LEU A 131 -4.63 -20.71 -0.56
CA LEU A 131 -6.06 -20.75 -0.86
C LEU A 131 -6.37 -20.88 -2.35
N LEU A 132 -5.57 -20.26 -3.21
CA LEU A 132 -5.82 -20.19 -4.65
C LEU A 132 -5.02 -21.24 -5.41
N ASN A 133 -5.65 -21.87 -6.41
CA ASN A 133 -4.93 -22.71 -7.35
C ASN A 133 -4.23 -21.88 -8.45
N GLU A 134 -3.36 -22.51 -9.24
CA GLU A 134 -2.56 -21.86 -10.28
C GLU A 134 -3.41 -21.07 -11.30
N ASN A 135 -4.53 -21.64 -11.75
CA ASN A 135 -5.41 -20.97 -12.72
C ASN A 135 -6.02 -19.70 -12.13
N GLU A 136 -6.43 -19.75 -10.86
CA GLU A 136 -6.98 -18.60 -10.16
C GLU A 136 -5.93 -17.51 -9.93
N LEU A 137 -4.71 -17.90 -9.58
CA LEU A 137 -3.57 -16.98 -9.44
C LEU A 137 -3.25 -16.28 -10.77
N GLU A 138 -3.27 -16.99 -11.91
CA GLU A 138 -3.04 -16.37 -13.22
C GLU A 138 -4.20 -15.45 -13.65
N ILE A 139 -5.45 -15.75 -13.29
CA ILE A 139 -6.58 -14.84 -13.49
C ILE A 139 -6.38 -13.58 -12.65
N LEU A 140 -6.04 -13.72 -11.36
CA LEU A 140 -5.79 -12.61 -10.46
C LEU A 140 -4.68 -11.70 -10.99
N LYS A 141 -3.56 -12.29 -11.41
CA LYS A 141 -2.44 -11.59 -12.05
C LYS A 141 -2.90 -10.77 -13.25
N SER A 142 -3.65 -11.41 -14.16
CA SER A 142 -4.14 -10.75 -15.37
C SER A 142 -5.02 -9.54 -15.06
N LYS A 143 -5.86 -9.63 -14.03
CA LYS A 143 -6.69 -8.51 -13.57
C LYS A 143 -5.85 -7.33 -13.05
N ILE A 144 -4.85 -7.61 -12.21
CA ILE A 144 -3.93 -6.60 -11.66
C ILE A 144 -3.12 -5.94 -12.80
N GLU A 145 -2.57 -6.72 -13.72
CA GLU A 145 -1.82 -6.18 -14.87
C GLU A 145 -2.68 -5.29 -15.77
N LEU A 146 -3.96 -5.65 -15.98
CA LEU A 146 -4.90 -4.84 -16.75
C LEU A 146 -5.21 -3.52 -16.05
N SER A 147 -5.44 -3.53 -14.74
CA SER A 147 -5.64 -2.32 -13.92
C SER A 147 -4.46 -1.35 -14.08
N ARG A 148 -3.23 -1.88 -13.97
CA ARG A 148 -2.00 -1.07 -14.04
C ARG A 148 -1.76 -0.44 -15.41
N LYS A 149 -2.12 -1.14 -16.48
CA LYS A 149 -2.10 -0.57 -17.84
C LYS A 149 -3.08 0.61 -17.98
N GLN A 150 -4.23 0.55 -17.31
CA GLN A 150 -5.22 1.64 -17.34
C GLN A 150 -4.73 2.88 -16.60
N TYR A 151 -4.09 2.72 -15.43
CA TYR A 151 -3.47 3.84 -14.71
C TYR A 151 -2.43 4.56 -15.57
N ILE A 152 -1.52 3.82 -16.24
CA ILE A 152 -0.50 4.41 -17.13
C ILE A 152 -1.15 5.18 -18.29
N LYS A 153 -2.23 4.66 -18.87
CA LYS A 153 -2.95 5.33 -19.97
C LYS A 153 -3.63 6.61 -19.48
N SER A 154 -4.25 6.58 -18.30
CA SER A 154 -4.93 7.73 -17.69
C SER A 154 -3.94 8.85 -17.33
N CYS A 155 -2.76 8.51 -16.78
CA CYS A 155 -1.71 9.49 -16.47
C CYS A 155 -1.18 10.19 -17.74
N LYS A 156 -1.02 9.47 -18.85
CA LYS A 156 -0.58 10.05 -20.13
C LYS A 156 -1.60 11.00 -20.76
N THR A 157 -2.90 10.84 -20.45
CA THR A 157 -3.96 11.71 -20.97
C THR A 157 -4.20 12.98 -20.16
N LYS A 158 -3.66 13.10 -18.94
CA LYS A 158 -3.83 14.28 -18.07
C LYS A 158 -2.70 15.31 -18.18
N SER A 159 -1.73 15.09 -19.07
CA SER A 159 -0.57 15.98 -19.30
C SER A 159 -0.73 16.94 -20.49
N HIS A 160 -1.96 17.32 -20.85
CA HIS A 160 -2.24 18.31 -21.90
C HIS A 160 -3.12 19.44 -21.40
#